data_AF-A0A3S4I7K3-F1
#
_entry.id   AF-A0A3S4I7K3-F1
#
_cell.length_a   1.000
_cell.length_b   1.000
_cell.length_c   1.000
_cell.angle_alpha   90.00
_cell.angle_beta   90.00
_cell.angle_gamma   90.00
#
_symmetry.space_group_name_H-M   'P 1'
#
loop_
_entity.id
_entity.type
_entity.pdbx_description
1 polymer ?
#
loop_
_entity_poly.entity_id
_entity_poly.type
_entity_poly.pdbx_seq_one_letter_code
_entity_poly.pdbx_strand_id
1 'polypeptide(L)'
;MRNYVDVVRRMNPDGELKFYPGSPWCAADVMPESDKLRLFELHPSDAQILRDNFSGSGRRVQIQQANGFDGIKAVLPPPPRRALVLIDRRTRTSATTTTWSPR
;
A
#
# COMPACT_ATOMS: atom_id res chain seq x y z
N MET A 1 5.41 -8.83 16.52
CA MET A 1 4.05 -9.28 16.14
C MET A 1 2.91 -8.51 16.81
N ARG A 2 3.08 -7.94 18.03
CA ARG A 2 2.02 -7.20 18.75
C ARG A 2 1.50 -5.96 18.01
N ASN A 3 2.39 -5.17 17.40
CA ASN A 3 2.03 -3.89 16.76
C ASN A 3 0.98 -3.99 15.64
N TYR A 4 0.96 -5.06 14.85
CA TYR A 4 0.02 -5.18 13.72
C TYR A 4 -1.42 -5.41 14.19
N VAL A 5 -1.61 -6.32 15.13
CA VAL A 5 -2.94 -6.64 15.67
C VAL A 5 -3.53 -5.45 16.41
N ASP A 6 -2.69 -4.65 17.07
CA ASP A 6 -3.13 -3.44 17.76
C ASP A 6 -3.62 -2.36 16.79
N VAL A 7 -2.99 -2.20 15.62
CA VAL A 7 -3.48 -1.32 14.54
C VAL A 7 -4.84 -1.80 14.04
N VAL A 8 -4.99 -3.10 13.77
CA VAL A 8 -6.26 -3.69 13.33
C VAL A 8 -7.36 -3.44 14.35
N ARG A 9 -7.08 -3.62 15.65
CA ARG A 9 -8.06 -3.38 16.72
C ARG A 9 -8.44 -1.91 16.86
N ARG A 10 -7.48 -0.98 16.73
CA ARG A 10 -7.79 0.46 16.76
C ARG A 10 -8.71 0.89 15.62
N MET A 11 -8.59 0.26 14.46
CA MET A 11 -9.45 0.57 13.30
C MET A 11 -10.80 -0.17 13.33
N ASN A 12 -10.98 -1.10 14.26
CA ASN A 12 -12.23 -1.85 14.46
C ASN A 12 -12.65 -1.80 15.94
N PRO A 13 -12.99 -0.61 16.48
CA PRO A 13 -13.28 -0.44 17.90
C PRO A 13 -14.53 -1.23 18.34
N ASP A 14 -15.45 -1.50 17.41
CA ASP A 14 -16.69 -2.25 17.67
C ASP A 14 -16.48 -3.78 17.77
N GLY A 15 -15.25 -4.26 17.60
CA GLY A 15 -14.91 -5.69 17.64
C GLY A 15 -15.29 -6.49 16.39
N GLU A 16 -16.08 -5.92 15.48
CA GLU A 16 -16.36 -6.47 14.15
C GLU A 16 -15.27 -6.07 13.15
N LEU A 17 -14.72 -7.05 12.43
CA LEU A 17 -13.67 -6.83 11.44
C LEU A 17 -14.25 -6.25 10.14
N LYS A 18 -14.43 -4.92 10.11
CA LYS A 18 -14.94 -4.16 8.96
C LYS A 18 -13.82 -3.58 8.10
N PHE A 19 -12.68 -3.28 8.71
CA PHE A 19 -11.54 -2.65 8.08
C PHE A 19 -10.28 -3.49 8.27
N TYR A 20 -9.71 -3.96 7.16
CA TYR A 20 -8.40 -4.60 7.19
C TYR A 20 -7.34 -3.61 6.70
N PRO A 21 -6.49 -3.05 7.59
CA PRO A 21 -5.46 -2.13 7.18
C PRO A 21 -4.45 -2.83 6.27
N GLY A 22 -4.40 -2.40 5.02
CA GLY A 22 -3.31 -2.77 4.12
C GLY A 22 -1.96 -2.23 4.62
N SER A 23 -0.89 -2.64 3.95
CA SER A 23 0.46 -2.14 4.22
C SER A 23 0.62 -0.61 4.26
N PRO A 24 -0.16 0.22 3.52
CA PRO A 24 -0.05 1.68 3.61
C PRO A 24 -0.41 2.24 4.98
N TRP A 25 -1.41 1.67 5.65
CA TRP A 25 -1.89 2.15 6.94
C TRP A 25 -0.93 1.80 8.07
N CYS A 26 -0.36 0.60 8.03
CA CYS A 26 0.68 0.20 8.98
C CYS A 26 1.91 1.10 8.86
N ALA A 27 2.32 1.44 7.63
CA ALA A 27 3.42 2.36 7.42
C ALA A 27 3.12 3.76 7.97
N ALA A 28 1.91 4.30 7.72
CA ALA A 28 1.53 5.62 8.22
C ALA A 28 1.50 5.70 9.76
N ASP A 29 1.04 4.66 10.44
CA ASP A 29 0.93 4.60 11.91
C ASP A 29 2.30 4.50 12.60
N VAL A 30 3.25 3.75 12.04
CA VAL A 30 4.57 3.55 12.68
C VAL A 30 5.65 4.55 12.25
N MET A 31 5.40 5.34 11.22
CA MET A 31 6.38 6.32 10.73
C MET A 31 6.48 7.52 11.69
N PRO A 32 7.67 8.08 11.91
CA PRO A 32 7.85 9.37 12.57
C PRO A 32 7.17 10.52 11.79
N GLU A 33 6.82 11.61 12.48
CA GLU A 33 6.21 12.80 11.86
C GLU A 33 7.10 13.47 10.80
N SER A 34 8.42 13.34 10.92
CA SER A 34 9.41 13.85 9.96
C SER A 34 9.40 13.12 8.62
N ASP A 35 8.85 11.91 8.58
CA ASP A 35 9.00 11.00 7.46
C ASP A 35 7.82 11.12 6.48
N LYS A 36 8.14 11.06 5.19
CA LYS A 36 7.16 11.19 4.10
C LYS A 36 6.82 9.82 3.53
N LEU A 37 5.52 9.53 3.43
CA LEU A 37 5.00 8.31 2.82
C LEU A 37 4.60 8.62 1.37
N ARG A 38 5.12 7.84 0.41
CA ARG A 38 4.70 7.90 -1.00
C ARG A 38 4.07 6.57 -1.39
N LEU A 39 2.82 6.63 -1.83
CA LEU A 39 2.04 5.48 -2.27
C LEU A 39 1.82 5.59 -3.77
N PHE A 40 2.12 4.52 -4.48
CA PHE A 40 1.92 4.42 -5.92
C PHE A 40 0.91 3.32 -6.19
N GLU A 41 -0.22 3.66 -6.80
CA GLU A 41 -1.26 2.71 -7.19
C GLU A 41 -1.58 2.90 -8.66
N LEU A 42 -1.69 1.82 -9.43
CA LEU A 42 -2.00 1.89 -10.86
C LEU A 42 -3.51 2.02 -11.10
N HIS A 43 -4.31 1.36 -10.27
CA HIS A 43 -5.76 1.29 -10.44
C HIS A 43 -6.45 2.60 -10.01
N PRO A 44 -7.23 3.26 -10.89
CA PRO A 44 -7.84 4.57 -10.59
C PRO A 44 -8.80 4.54 -9.40
N SER A 45 -9.62 3.49 -9.29
CA SER A 45 -10.60 3.36 -8.20
C SER A 45 -9.91 3.22 -6.85
N ASP A 46 -8.85 2.41 -6.80
CA ASP A 46 -8.12 2.12 -5.57
C ASP A 46 -7.29 3.35 -5.16
N ALA A 47 -6.70 4.06 -6.13
CA ALA A 47 -6.03 5.33 -5.89
C ALA A 47 -6.98 6.39 -5.31
N GLN A 48 -8.24 6.43 -5.77
CA GLN A 48 -9.23 7.37 -5.22
C GLN A 48 -9.60 7.00 -3.78
N ILE A 49 -9.88 5.74 -3.50
CA ILE A 49 -10.16 5.24 -2.15
C ILE A 49 -8.99 5.56 -1.20
N LEU A 50 -7.74 5.37 -1.65
CA LEU A 50 -6.56 5.74 -0.88
C LEU A 50 -6.49 7.25 -0.61
N ARG A 51 -6.81 8.10 -1.59
CA ARG A 51 -6.82 9.56 -1.38
C ARG A 51 -7.85 9.97 -0.35
N ASP A 52 -9.03 9.40 -0.41
CA ASP A 52 -10.11 9.73 0.54
C ASP A 52 -9.70 9.31 1.96
N ASN A 53 -9.13 8.10 2.09
CA ASN A 53 -8.60 7.55 3.35
C ASN A 53 -7.48 8.40 3.98
N PHE A 54 -6.62 9.04 3.16
CA PHE A 54 -5.48 9.84 3.63
C PHE A 54 -5.68 11.36 3.48
N SER A 55 -6.90 11.81 3.18
CA SER A 55 -7.22 13.23 2.92
C SER A 55 -6.80 14.17 4.06
N GLY A 56 -6.86 13.71 5.31
CA GLY A 56 -6.41 14.46 6.50
C GLY A 56 -4.91 14.44 6.79
N SER A 57 -4.10 13.69 6.02
CA SER A 57 -2.66 13.47 6.32
C SER A 57 -1.74 14.60 5.81
N GLY A 58 -2.29 15.62 5.16
CA GLY A 58 -1.56 16.79 4.68
C GLY A 58 -0.41 16.43 3.72
N ARG A 59 0.72 17.15 3.83
CA ARG A 59 1.90 16.96 2.94
C ARG A 59 2.75 15.73 3.29
N ARG A 60 2.38 15.00 4.35
CA ARG A 60 3.13 13.85 4.86
C ARG A 60 2.89 12.59 4.02
N VAL A 61 1.69 12.44 3.46
CA VAL A 61 1.31 11.32 2.59
C VAL A 61 1.08 11.85 1.18
N GLN A 62 1.75 11.28 0.20
CA GLN A 62 1.54 11.57 -1.22
C GLN A 62 1.07 10.31 -1.94
N ILE A 63 -0.05 10.40 -2.63
CA ILE A 63 -0.63 9.30 -3.40
C ILE A 63 -0.55 9.66 -4.87
N GLN A 64 0.13 8.81 -5.65
CA GLN A 64 0.29 8.98 -7.09
C GLN A 64 -0.34 7.81 -7.80
N GLN A 65 -1.20 8.12 -8.77
CA GLN A 65 -1.74 7.10 -9.65
C GLN A 65 -0.72 6.81 -10.76
N ALA A 66 0.22 5.93 -10.49
CA ALA A 66 1.34 5.67 -11.39
C ALA A 66 1.91 4.26 -11.16
N ASN A 67 2.69 3.80 -12.14
CA ASN A 67 3.49 2.59 -11.97
C ASN A 67 4.54 2.81 -10.88
N GLY A 68 4.47 2.04 -9.79
CA GLY A 68 5.40 2.13 -8.67
C GLY A 68 6.87 2.00 -9.08
N PHE A 69 7.20 1.20 -10.10
CA PHE A 69 8.59 1.07 -10.57
C PHE A 69 9.14 2.37 -11.17
N ASP A 70 8.32 3.09 -11.93
CA ASP A 70 8.72 4.36 -12.53
C ASP A 70 8.75 5.46 -11.47
N GLY A 71 7.79 5.42 -10.55
CA GLY A 71 7.72 6.33 -9.39
C GLY A 71 8.91 6.21 -8.45
N ILE A 72 9.38 4.99 -8.15
CA ILE A 72 10.52 4.75 -7.27
C ILE A 72 11.81 5.32 -7.86
N LYS A 73 12.05 5.16 -9.18
CA LYS A 73 13.25 5.72 -9.84
C LYS A 73 13.34 7.23 -9.71
N ALA A 74 12.21 7.94 -9.76
CA ALA A 74 12.16 9.39 -9.61
C ALA A 74 12.39 9.86 -8.16
N VAL A 75 12.30 8.96 -7.18
CA VAL A 75 12.35 9.27 -5.75
C VAL A 75 13.67 8.84 -5.10
N LEU A 76 14.40 7.92 -5.74
CA LEU A 76 15.67 7.43 -5.22
C LEU A 76 16.88 8.19 -5.83
N PRO A 77 17.88 8.56 -5.01
CA PRO A 77 17.90 8.49 -3.55
C PRO A 77 17.11 9.65 -2.92
N PRO A 78 16.30 9.42 -1.88
CA PRO A 78 15.60 10.51 -1.21
C PRO A 78 16.58 11.30 -0.33
N PRO A 79 16.32 12.58 -0.04
CA PRO A 79 17.20 13.44 0.76
C PRO A 79 17.69 12.84 2.09
N PRO A 80 16.87 12.11 2.89
CA PRO A 80 17.36 11.48 4.11
C PRO A 80 18.26 10.24 3.90
N ARG A 81 18.56 9.84 2.65
CA ARG A 81 19.36 8.66 2.25
C ARG A 81 18.93 7.35 2.89
N ARG A 82 17.70 7.30 3.39
CA ARG A 82 17.03 6.13 3.99
C ARG A 82 15.67 6.00 3.34
N ALA A 83 15.40 4.83 2.79
CA ALA A 83 14.13 4.50 2.15
C ALA A 83 13.77 3.06 2.45
N LEU A 84 12.50 2.81 2.77
CA LEU A 84 11.90 1.49 2.73
C LEU A 84 10.97 1.45 1.51
N VAL A 85 11.15 0.48 0.64
CA VAL A 85 10.31 0.30 -0.55
C VAL A 85 9.63 -1.05 -0.43
N LEU A 86 8.31 -1.04 -0.31
CA LEU A 86 7.48 -2.24 -0.35
C LEU A 86 6.87 -2.37 -1.75
N ILE A 87 7.16 -3.47 -2.43
CA ILE A 87 6.56 -3.81 -3.72
C ILE A 87 5.68 -5.03 -3.49
N ASP A 88 4.37 -4.83 -3.53
CA ASP A 88 3.39 -5.91 -3.48
C ASP A 88 2.71 -6.02 -4.84
N ARG A 89 2.92 -7.13 -5.57
CA ARG A 89 2.32 -7.36 -6.88
C ARG A 89 1.24 -8.42 -6.75
N ARG A 90 0.03 -8.15 -7.27
CA ARG A 90 -0.96 -9.21 -7.48
C ARG A 90 -0.40 -10.23 -8.48
N THR A 91 -0.07 -11.43 -8.01
CA THR A 91 0.30 -12.54 -8.89
C THR A 91 -0.98 -13.14 -9.48
N ARG A 92 -1.35 -12.76 -10.70
CA ARG A 92 -2.34 -13.53 -11.46
C ARG A 92 -1.65 -14.75 -12.06
N THR A 93 -1.82 -15.92 -11.44
CA THR A 93 -1.47 -17.19 -12.05
C THR A 93 -2.51 -17.48 -13.13
N SER A 94 -2.14 -17.29 -14.40
CA SER A 94 -2.94 -17.82 -15.50
C SER A 94 -2.59 -19.31 -15.57
N ALA A 95 -3.36 -20.17 -14.91
CA ALA A 95 -3.28 -21.59 -15.19
C ALA A 95 -3.82 -21.79 -16.62
N THR A 96 -2.92 -21.91 -17.58
CA THR A 96 -3.27 -22.31 -18.94
C THR A 96 -3.81 -23.73 -18.88
N THR A 97 -5.13 -23.89 -19.01
CA THR A 97 -5.77 -25.19 -19.22
C THR A 97 -5.35 -25.70 -20.59
N THR A 98 -4.30 -26.51 -20.65
CA THR A 98 -4.02 -27.35 -21.82
C THR A 98 -4.97 -28.53 -21.76
N THR A 99 -6.01 -28.51 -22.59
CA THR A 99 -6.87 -29.66 -22.87
C THR A 99 -6.02 -30.76 -23.53
N TRP A 100 -5.76 -31.83 -22.78
CA TRP A 100 -5.20 -33.06 -23.31
C TRP A 100 -6.31 -33.83 -24.05
N SER A 101 -6.07 -34.14 -25.33
CA SER A 101 -6.95 -34.98 -26.16
C SER A 101 -6.19 -36.28 -26.47
N PRO A 102 -6.69 -37.45 -26.03
CA PRO A 102 -6.09 -38.72 -26.42
C PRO A 102 -6.53 -39.09 -27.84
N ARG A 103 -5.57 -39.54 -28.65
CA ARG A 103 -5.86 -40.39 -29.81
C ARG A 103 -6.03 -41.83 -29.35
#